data_AF-A0A518VCE6-F1
#
_entry.id   AF-A0A518VCE6-F1
#
_cell.length_a   1.000
_cell.length_b   1.000
_cell.length_c   1.000
_cell.angle_alpha   90.00
_cell.angle_beta   90.00
_cell.angle_gamma   90.00
#
_symmetry.space_group_name_H-M   'P 1'
#
loop_
_entity.id
_entity.type
_entity.pdbx_description
1 polymer ?
#
loop_
_entity_poly.entity_id
_entity_poly.type
_entity_poly.pdbx_seq_one_letter_code
_entity_poly.pdbx_strand_id
1 'polypeptide(L)'
;MKFTSNHIAGVLEHKRQVGNELNKFSSELFKRGVSHDYSKFSDEEMLIFEQVTPNLKKLTYGSEEYKAQLKAIEPALNHHYANNSHHPEYHQNGIQDMNLMDIVEMLCDWMAAVKRHENGNIFKSININQERFGYSNELKSILLNTVRSLHKYCIEWSCCDGRKGGYVADNITDLHEQIDNDVTIEEDLKNDLKYGFFREFQNQDYITKSACWDNDFSIQWTINS
;
A
#
# COMPACT_ATOMS: atom_id res chain seq x y z
N MET A 1 47.34 -22.08 5.55
CA MET A 1 46.14 -22.96 5.61
C MET A 1 45.21 -22.56 4.47
N LYS A 2 45.15 -23.34 3.37
CA LYS A 2 44.19 -23.11 2.27
C LYS A 2 42.99 -24.02 2.49
N PHE A 3 42.00 -23.54 3.24
CA PHE A 3 40.68 -24.15 3.28
C PHE A 3 39.69 -23.25 2.56
N THR A 4 39.78 -23.19 1.23
CA THR A 4 38.60 -22.87 0.42
C THR A 4 38.07 -24.18 -0.11
N SER A 5 37.26 -24.85 0.72
CA SER A 5 36.45 -25.98 0.28
C SER A 5 35.64 -25.56 -0.96
N ASN A 6 35.49 -26.44 -1.95
CA ASN A 6 34.64 -26.19 -3.13
C ASN A 6 33.23 -25.70 -2.74
N HIS A 7 32.75 -26.10 -1.55
CA HIS A 7 31.52 -25.59 -0.97
C HIS A 7 31.56 -24.08 -0.70
N ILE A 8 32.62 -23.57 -0.05
CA ILE A 8 32.77 -22.13 0.25
C ILE A 8 32.83 -21.33 -1.06
N ALA A 9 33.60 -21.79 -2.04
CA ALA A 9 33.67 -21.14 -3.34
C ALA A 9 32.31 -21.10 -4.05
N GLY A 10 31.56 -22.21 -4.02
CA GLY A 10 30.20 -22.29 -4.58
C GLY A 10 29.20 -21.37 -3.88
N VAL A 11 29.23 -21.29 -2.56
CA VAL A 11 28.35 -20.38 -1.78
C VAL A 11 28.67 -18.91 -2.09
N LEU A 12 29.95 -18.54 -2.19
CA LEU A 12 30.37 -17.19 -2.54
C LEU A 12 29.93 -16.81 -3.96
N GLU A 13 30.07 -17.73 -4.91
CA GLU A 13 29.62 -17.50 -6.28
C GLU A 13 28.09 -17.37 -6.37
N HIS A 14 27.35 -18.24 -5.68
CA HIS A 14 25.89 -18.13 -5.62
C HIS A 14 25.45 -16.80 -4.99
N LYS A 15 26.07 -16.37 -3.89
CA LYS A 15 25.80 -15.07 -3.26
C LYS A 15 26.05 -13.91 -4.24
N ARG A 16 27.13 -13.98 -5.02
CA ARG A 16 27.44 -12.99 -6.06
C ARG A 16 26.36 -12.97 -7.14
N GLN A 17 25.92 -14.13 -7.62
CA GLN A 17 24.86 -14.24 -8.63
C GLN A 17 23.54 -13.67 -8.13
N VAL A 18 23.10 -14.04 -6.92
CA VAL A 18 21.90 -13.47 -6.29
C VAL A 18 22.02 -11.96 -6.16
N GLY A 19 23.16 -11.44 -5.71
CA GLY A 19 23.42 -10.00 -5.65
C GLY A 19 23.28 -9.31 -7.02
N ASN A 20 23.76 -9.94 -8.09
CA ASN A 20 23.60 -9.40 -9.45
C ASN A 20 22.13 -9.36 -9.88
N GLU A 21 21.34 -10.41 -9.60
CA GLU A 21 19.91 -10.41 -9.92
C GLU A 21 19.16 -9.34 -9.10
N LEU A 22 19.44 -9.22 -7.80
CA LEU A 22 18.87 -8.16 -6.96
C LEU A 22 19.21 -6.77 -7.49
N ASN A 23 20.44 -6.54 -7.95
CA ASN A 23 20.84 -5.25 -8.53
C ASN A 23 20.08 -4.91 -9.82
N LYS A 24 19.71 -5.91 -10.63
CA LYS A 24 18.83 -5.67 -11.80
C LYS A 24 17.46 -5.20 -11.35
N PHE A 25 16.89 -5.84 -10.32
CA PHE A 25 15.62 -5.42 -9.74
C PHE A 25 15.70 -3.99 -9.23
N SER A 26 16.69 -3.67 -8.40
CA SER A 26 16.88 -2.31 -7.86
C SER A 26 17.04 -1.27 -8.97
N SER A 27 17.80 -1.58 -10.02
CA SER A 27 18.01 -0.66 -11.14
C SER A 27 16.73 -0.39 -11.93
N GLU A 28 15.90 -1.41 -12.12
CA GLU A 28 14.63 -1.28 -12.82
C GLU A 28 13.58 -0.52 -12.00
N LEU A 29 13.47 -0.80 -10.70
CA LEU A 29 12.62 -0.04 -9.80
C LEU A 29 13.04 1.44 -9.71
N PHE A 30 14.35 1.71 -9.71
CA PHE A 30 14.86 3.08 -9.74
C PHE A 30 14.43 3.82 -11.01
N LYS A 31 14.56 3.20 -12.18
CA LYS A 31 14.11 3.81 -13.44
C LYS A 31 12.61 4.10 -13.42
N ARG A 32 11.80 3.12 -12.99
CA ARG A 32 10.36 3.26 -12.85
C ARG A 32 9.98 4.40 -11.91
N GLY A 33 10.65 4.53 -10.76
CA GLY A 33 10.42 5.65 -9.84
C GLY A 33 10.70 7.03 -10.47
N VAL A 34 11.68 7.14 -11.36
CA VAL A 34 11.99 8.39 -12.07
C VAL A 34 10.98 8.68 -13.19
N SER A 35 10.50 7.66 -13.89
CA SER A 35 9.59 7.79 -15.03
C SER A 35 8.12 7.52 -14.70
N HIS A 36 7.78 7.29 -13.43
CA HIS A 36 6.44 6.95 -13.00
C HIS A 36 5.46 8.05 -13.46
N ASP A 37 4.40 7.63 -14.14
CA ASP A 37 3.36 8.51 -14.68
C ASP A 37 3.87 9.64 -15.59
N TYR A 38 5.01 9.46 -16.27
CA TYR A 38 5.57 10.51 -17.14
C TYR A 38 4.61 10.90 -18.28
N SER A 39 3.69 10.00 -18.66
CA SER A 39 2.64 10.29 -19.62
C SER A 39 1.72 11.44 -19.18
N LYS A 40 1.62 11.76 -17.88
CA LYS A 40 0.83 12.90 -17.37
C LYS A 40 1.36 14.26 -17.82
N PHE A 41 2.57 14.34 -18.36
CA PHE A 41 3.14 15.55 -18.95
C PHE A 41 2.93 15.64 -20.46
N SER A 42 2.23 14.67 -21.06
CA SER A 42 1.85 14.69 -22.48
C SER A 42 0.68 15.65 -22.75
N ASP A 43 0.50 16.06 -24.00
CA ASP A 43 -0.59 16.93 -24.40
C ASP A 43 -1.96 16.24 -24.23
N GLU A 44 -1.99 14.91 -24.31
CA GLU A 44 -3.17 14.05 -24.14
C GLU A 44 -3.69 14.03 -22.69
N GLU A 45 -2.83 14.28 -21.71
CA GLU A 45 -3.14 14.09 -20.29
C GLU A 45 -3.04 15.38 -19.47
N MET A 46 -2.00 16.20 -19.70
CA MET A 46 -1.55 17.23 -18.76
C MET A 46 -2.65 18.24 -18.41
N LEU A 47 -3.27 18.85 -19.42
CA LEU A 47 -4.29 19.88 -19.21
C LEU A 47 -5.55 19.32 -18.56
N ILE A 48 -5.91 18.07 -18.87
CA ILE A 48 -7.09 17.42 -18.30
C ILE A 48 -6.84 17.12 -16.82
N PHE A 49 -5.69 16.53 -16.48
CA PHE A 49 -5.36 16.24 -15.09
C PHE A 49 -5.15 17.52 -14.26
N GLU A 50 -4.56 18.58 -14.83
CA GLU A 50 -4.42 19.87 -14.15
C GLU A 50 -5.79 20.42 -13.70
N GLN A 51 -6.80 20.33 -14.58
CA GLN A 51 -8.15 20.82 -14.29
C GLN A 51 -8.89 19.96 -13.26
N VAL A 52 -8.77 18.63 -13.32
CA VAL A 52 -9.63 17.72 -12.54
C VAL A 52 -9.03 17.25 -11.22
N THR A 53 -7.69 17.23 -11.10
CA THR A 53 -6.99 16.72 -9.91
C THR A 53 -7.40 17.44 -8.61
N PRO A 54 -7.56 18.79 -8.58
CA PRO A 54 -8.01 19.47 -7.36
C PRO A 54 -9.38 19.01 -6.85
N ASN A 55 -10.28 18.63 -7.75
CA ASN A 55 -11.61 18.12 -7.40
C ASN A 55 -11.54 16.64 -7.02
N LEU A 56 -10.78 15.82 -7.75
CA LEU A 56 -10.61 14.39 -7.44
C LEU A 56 -10.07 14.16 -6.03
N LYS A 57 -9.15 15.01 -5.55
CA LYS A 57 -8.59 14.94 -4.18
C LYS A 57 -9.64 15.05 -3.08
N LYS A 58 -10.76 15.74 -3.35
CA LYS A 58 -11.84 15.96 -2.38
C LYS A 58 -12.87 14.83 -2.37
N LEU A 59 -12.84 13.94 -3.36
CA LEU A 59 -13.77 12.83 -3.47
C LEU A 59 -13.25 11.62 -2.70
N THR A 60 -14.16 10.83 -2.15
CA THR A 60 -13.81 9.55 -1.53
C THR A 60 -13.49 8.54 -2.60
N TYR A 61 -12.34 7.87 -2.48
CA TYR A 61 -11.91 6.86 -3.44
C TYR A 61 -12.96 5.75 -3.58
N GLY A 62 -13.37 5.47 -4.82
CA GLY A 62 -14.38 4.45 -5.13
C GLY A 62 -15.84 4.89 -4.96
N SER A 63 -16.12 6.13 -4.55
CA SER A 63 -17.50 6.64 -4.49
C SER A 63 -18.13 6.80 -5.88
N GLU A 64 -19.45 6.96 -5.95
CA GLU A 64 -20.17 7.15 -7.22
C GLU A 64 -19.79 8.48 -7.89
N GLU A 65 -19.57 9.54 -7.11
CA GLU A 65 -19.08 10.83 -7.61
C GLU A 65 -17.67 10.71 -8.18
N TYR A 66 -16.80 9.95 -7.51
CA TYR A 66 -15.45 9.66 -7.99
C TYR A 66 -15.51 8.93 -9.35
N LYS A 67 -16.32 7.87 -9.45
CA LYS A 67 -16.53 7.13 -10.71
C LYS A 67 -17.09 8.00 -11.83
N ALA A 68 -18.04 8.88 -11.52
CA ALA A 68 -18.62 9.81 -12.49
C ALA A 68 -17.57 10.80 -13.02
N GLN A 69 -16.69 11.30 -12.14
CA GLN A 69 -15.61 12.19 -12.56
C GLN A 69 -14.57 11.47 -13.42
N LEU A 70 -14.24 10.21 -13.12
CA LEU A 70 -13.34 9.40 -13.97
C LEU A 70 -13.91 9.24 -15.39
N LYS A 71 -15.22 9.02 -15.52
CA LYS A 71 -15.87 8.93 -16.84
C LYS A 71 -15.74 10.22 -17.66
N ALA A 72 -15.72 11.38 -17.00
CA ALA A 72 -15.56 12.66 -17.69
C ALA A 72 -14.15 12.88 -18.26
N ILE A 73 -13.15 12.13 -17.78
CA ILE A 73 -11.75 12.22 -18.21
C ILE A 73 -11.25 10.92 -18.85
N GLU A 74 -12.17 10.06 -19.28
CA GLU A 74 -11.88 8.74 -19.84
C GLU A 74 -10.81 8.77 -20.96
N PRO A 75 -10.77 9.74 -21.90
CA PRO A 75 -9.71 9.78 -22.91
C PRO A 75 -8.30 9.91 -22.32
N ALA A 76 -8.12 10.78 -21.31
CA ALA A 76 -6.84 10.94 -20.63
C ALA A 76 -6.48 9.69 -19.82
N LEU A 77 -7.46 9.07 -19.16
CA LEU A 77 -7.24 7.82 -18.43
C LEU A 77 -6.87 6.66 -19.36
N ASN A 78 -7.50 6.54 -20.53
CA ASN A 78 -7.17 5.50 -21.50
C ASN A 78 -5.75 5.68 -22.05
N HIS A 79 -5.34 6.92 -22.34
CA HIS A 79 -3.96 7.22 -22.71
C HIS A 79 -2.99 6.86 -21.57
N HIS A 80 -3.34 7.25 -20.34
CA HIS A 80 -2.56 6.95 -19.15
C HIS A 80 -2.36 5.45 -18.93
N TYR A 81 -3.45 4.68 -18.95
CA TYR A 81 -3.41 3.23 -18.79
C TYR A 81 -2.66 2.55 -19.92
N ALA A 82 -2.74 3.04 -21.16
CA ALA A 82 -2.00 2.47 -22.29
C ALA A 82 -0.48 2.72 -22.23
N ASN A 83 -0.02 3.69 -21.43
CA ASN A 83 1.39 4.07 -21.35
C ASN A 83 2.10 3.68 -20.03
N ASN A 84 1.36 3.19 -19.03
CA ASN A 84 1.91 2.91 -17.70
C ASN A 84 1.57 1.48 -17.25
N SER A 85 2.54 0.57 -17.36
CA SER A 85 2.33 -0.88 -17.17
C SER A 85 2.04 -1.33 -15.74
N HIS A 86 2.19 -0.44 -14.75
CA HIS A 86 1.82 -0.72 -13.37
C HIS A 86 0.29 -0.64 -13.14
N HIS A 87 -0.49 -0.14 -14.11
CA HIS A 87 -1.94 -0.25 -14.07
C HIS A 87 -2.41 -1.59 -14.65
N PRO A 88 -3.32 -2.32 -13.97
CA PRO A 88 -3.96 -3.50 -14.53
C PRO A 88 -4.59 -3.25 -15.90
N GLU A 89 -5.16 -2.07 -16.12
CA GLU A 89 -5.81 -1.66 -17.37
C GLU A 89 -4.86 -1.56 -18.58
N TYR A 90 -3.54 -1.49 -18.36
CA TYR A 90 -2.54 -1.58 -19.43
C TYR A 90 -2.59 -2.96 -20.12
N HIS A 91 -2.94 -4.00 -19.35
CA HIS A 91 -2.79 -5.39 -19.76
C HIS A 91 -4.11 -6.01 -20.22
N GLN A 92 -4.02 -6.92 -21.20
CA GLN A 92 -5.19 -7.58 -21.77
C GLN A 92 -5.95 -8.45 -20.75
N ASN A 93 -5.21 -9.20 -19.90
CA ASN A 93 -5.79 -10.04 -18.85
C ASN A 93 -5.63 -9.42 -17.46
N GLY A 94 -5.47 -8.09 -17.39
CA GLY A 94 -5.32 -7.35 -16.14
C GLY A 94 -4.10 -7.77 -15.34
N ILE A 95 -4.28 -7.93 -14.02
CA ILE A 95 -3.20 -8.30 -13.09
C ILE A 95 -2.50 -9.61 -13.46
N GLN A 96 -3.15 -10.52 -14.20
CA GLN A 96 -2.54 -11.81 -14.55
C GLN A 96 -1.35 -11.68 -15.52
N ASP A 97 -1.28 -10.60 -16.27
CA ASP A 97 -0.18 -10.33 -17.21
C ASP A 97 0.93 -9.46 -16.57
N MET A 98 0.69 -8.88 -15.40
CA MET A 98 1.66 -8.02 -14.70
C MET A 98 2.86 -8.84 -14.21
N ASN A 99 4.06 -8.28 -14.33
CA ASN A 99 5.24 -8.83 -13.68
C ASN A 99 5.43 -8.26 -12.26
N LEU A 100 6.42 -8.76 -11.52
CA LEU A 100 6.67 -8.32 -10.14
C LEU A 100 7.02 -6.83 -10.04
N MET A 101 7.67 -6.24 -11.04
CA MET A 101 8.01 -4.81 -11.05
C MET A 101 6.77 -3.95 -11.21
N ASP A 102 5.85 -4.36 -12.06
CA ASP A 102 4.54 -3.70 -12.23
C ASP A 102 3.75 -3.76 -10.92
N ILE A 103 3.73 -4.91 -10.24
CA ILE A 103 3.02 -5.07 -8.96
C ILE A 103 3.64 -4.21 -7.85
N VAL A 104 4.98 -4.13 -7.79
CA VAL A 104 5.67 -3.29 -6.80
C VAL A 104 5.40 -1.81 -7.08
N GLU A 105 5.49 -1.37 -8.34
CA GLU A 105 5.18 0.02 -8.71
C GLU A 105 3.71 0.36 -8.43
N MET A 106 2.78 -0.54 -8.74
CA MET A 106 1.34 -0.39 -8.44
C MET A 106 1.09 -0.20 -6.94
N LEU A 107 1.71 -1.04 -6.10
CA LEU A 107 1.58 -0.89 -4.65
C LEU A 107 2.17 0.44 -4.16
N CYS A 108 3.32 0.86 -4.69
CA CYS A 108 3.93 2.15 -4.39
C CYS A 108 3.05 3.33 -4.82
N ASP A 109 2.43 3.29 -6.00
CA ASP A 109 1.46 4.29 -6.43
C ASP A 109 0.30 4.37 -5.44
N TRP A 110 -0.30 3.23 -5.06
CA TRP A 110 -1.40 3.24 -4.10
C TRP A 110 -0.99 3.79 -2.73
N MET A 111 0.21 3.45 -2.24
CA MET A 111 0.75 4.02 -1.00
C MET A 111 0.98 5.53 -1.10
N ALA A 112 1.41 6.04 -2.26
CA ALA A 112 1.55 7.48 -2.49
C ALA A 112 0.19 8.17 -2.67
N ALA A 113 -0.77 7.48 -3.30
CA ALA A 113 -2.11 7.99 -3.56
C ALA A 113 -2.88 8.24 -2.27
N VAL A 114 -2.84 7.29 -1.32
CA VAL A 114 -3.54 7.45 -0.04
C VAL A 114 -3.02 8.63 0.78
N LYS A 115 -1.74 9.01 0.64
CA LYS A 115 -1.16 10.19 1.32
C LYS A 115 -1.73 11.53 0.82
N ARG A 116 -2.43 11.54 -0.32
CA ARG A 116 -3.01 12.76 -0.91
C ARG A 116 -4.44 13.05 -0.45
N HIS A 117 -5.05 12.14 0.31
CA HIS A 117 -6.42 12.23 0.81
C HIS A 117 -6.41 12.26 2.34
N GLU A 118 -7.22 13.13 2.95
CA GLU A 118 -7.31 13.29 4.40
C GLU A 118 -7.69 11.98 5.13
N ASN A 119 -8.47 11.12 4.46
CA ASN A 119 -8.94 9.83 4.96
C ASN A 119 -8.36 8.63 4.17
N GLY A 120 -7.24 8.82 3.48
CA GLY A 120 -6.61 7.77 2.69
C GLY A 120 -6.10 6.62 3.56
N ASN A 121 -6.41 5.38 3.19
CA ASN A 121 -6.00 4.20 3.94
C ASN A 121 -5.58 3.07 2.99
N ILE A 122 -4.34 2.60 3.11
CA ILE A 122 -3.77 1.59 2.20
C ILE A 122 -4.43 0.21 2.36
N PHE A 123 -4.86 -0.19 3.56
CA PHE A 123 -5.60 -1.44 3.77
C PHE A 123 -6.96 -1.40 3.06
N LYS A 124 -7.69 -0.28 3.18
CA LYS A 124 -8.95 -0.06 2.47
C LYS A 124 -8.71 -0.04 0.95
N SER A 125 -7.67 0.65 0.47
CA SER A 125 -7.30 0.71 -0.95
C SER A 125 -7.05 -0.69 -1.53
N ILE A 126 -6.26 -1.53 -0.85
CA ILE A 126 -6.03 -2.92 -1.27
C ILE A 126 -7.34 -3.70 -1.32
N ASN A 127 -8.22 -3.60 -0.31
CA ASN A 127 -9.51 -4.28 -0.33
C ASN A 127 -10.39 -3.86 -1.53
N ILE A 128 -10.53 -2.56 -1.76
CA ILE A 128 -11.32 -2.02 -2.87
C ILE A 128 -10.73 -2.46 -4.21
N ASN A 129 -9.41 -2.42 -4.35
CA ASN A 129 -8.74 -2.82 -5.58
C ASN A 129 -8.81 -4.33 -5.83
N GLN A 130 -8.93 -5.15 -4.78
CA GLN A 130 -9.18 -6.59 -4.95
C GLN A 130 -10.52 -6.82 -5.64
N GLU A 131 -11.58 -6.13 -5.21
CA GLU A 131 -12.89 -6.22 -5.83
C GLU A 131 -12.87 -5.65 -7.26
N ARG A 132 -12.16 -4.54 -7.46
CA ARG A 132 -12.06 -3.87 -8.76
C ARG A 132 -11.30 -4.69 -9.80
N PHE A 133 -10.17 -5.29 -9.42
CA PHE A 133 -9.26 -5.96 -10.36
C PHE A 133 -9.27 -7.49 -10.27
N GLY A 134 -10.03 -8.05 -9.33
CA GLY A 134 -10.29 -9.49 -9.25
C GLY A 134 -9.10 -10.36 -8.88
N TYR A 135 -8.10 -9.82 -8.16
CA TYR A 135 -6.93 -10.60 -7.77
C TYR A 135 -7.15 -11.48 -6.54
N SER A 136 -6.33 -12.53 -6.42
CA SER A 136 -6.54 -13.60 -5.44
C SER A 136 -6.28 -13.17 -3.99
N ASN A 137 -6.78 -13.97 -3.04
CA ASN A 137 -6.52 -13.75 -1.61
C ASN A 137 -5.03 -13.90 -1.26
N GLU A 138 -4.30 -14.74 -2.01
CA GLU A 138 -2.85 -14.89 -1.87
C GLU A 138 -2.13 -13.60 -2.25
N LEU A 139 -2.45 -13.00 -3.40
CA LEU A 139 -1.83 -11.73 -3.79
C LEU A 139 -2.17 -10.61 -2.81
N LYS A 140 -3.43 -10.53 -2.37
CA LYS A 140 -3.84 -9.60 -1.31
C LYS A 140 -2.99 -9.76 -0.06
N SER A 141 -2.78 -10.99 0.38
CA SER A 141 -2.00 -11.30 1.57
C SER A 141 -0.54 -10.88 1.40
N ILE A 142 0.05 -11.10 0.23
CA ILE A 142 1.40 -10.64 -0.12
C ILE A 142 1.48 -9.11 -0.05
N LEU A 143 0.55 -8.38 -0.68
CA LEU A 143 0.53 -6.91 -0.65
C LEU A 143 0.42 -6.36 0.78
N LEU A 144 -0.48 -6.92 1.59
CA LEU A 144 -0.64 -6.54 2.99
C LEU A 144 0.63 -6.84 3.81
N ASN A 145 1.24 -8.01 3.62
CA ASN A 145 2.50 -8.36 4.28
C ASN A 145 3.63 -7.40 3.90
N THR A 146 3.73 -7.01 2.64
CA THR A 146 4.69 -6.02 2.17
C THR A 146 4.45 -4.67 2.84
N VAL A 147 3.21 -4.17 2.84
CA VAL A 147 2.86 -2.90 3.51
C VAL A 147 3.23 -2.93 4.99
N ARG A 148 2.90 -4.01 5.71
CA ARG A 148 3.28 -4.19 7.12
C ARG A 148 4.79 -4.12 7.32
N SER A 149 5.57 -4.76 6.45
CA SER A 149 7.03 -4.82 6.56
C SER A 149 7.74 -3.50 6.26
N LEU A 150 7.12 -2.63 5.46
CA LEU A 150 7.73 -1.38 5.01
C LEU A 150 7.56 -0.21 5.99
N HIS A 151 6.68 -0.35 6.98
CA HIS A 151 6.37 0.72 7.93
C HIS A 151 6.82 0.33 9.33
N LYS A 152 7.29 1.31 10.10
CA LYS A 152 7.71 1.06 11.48
C LYS A 152 6.55 0.59 12.36
N TYR A 153 5.42 1.27 12.29
CA TYR A 153 4.23 0.98 13.07
C TYR A 153 3.14 0.40 12.19
N CYS A 154 2.53 -0.69 12.66
CA CYS A 154 1.34 -1.27 12.07
C CYS A 154 0.35 -1.63 13.18
N ILE A 155 -0.89 -1.22 12.98
CA ILE A 155 -2.01 -1.66 13.81
C ILE A 155 -3.08 -2.28 12.92
N GLU A 156 -3.59 -3.43 13.32
CA GLU A 156 -4.73 -4.08 12.69
C GLU A 156 -5.76 -4.40 13.76
N TRP A 157 -7.03 -4.32 13.37
CA TRP A 157 -8.12 -4.56 14.30
C TRP A 157 -9.31 -5.25 13.65
N SER A 158 -10.09 -5.94 14.48
CA SER A 158 -11.38 -6.49 14.08
C SER A 158 -12.35 -6.58 15.25
N CYS A 159 -13.64 -6.47 14.97
CA CYS A 159 -14.76 -6.57 15.90
C CYS A 159 -15.58 -7.84 15.59
N CYS A 160 -16.32 -8.36 16.59
CA CYS A 160 -17.20 -9.52 16.42
C CYS A 160 -18.34 -9.28 15.42
N ASP A 161 -18.72 -8.02 15.23
CA ASP A 161 -19.73 -7.57 14.27
C ASP A 161 -19.24 -7.63 12.80
N GLY A 162 -17.97 -8.02 12.59
CA GLY A 162 -17.35 -8.16 11.28
C GLY A 162 -16.59 -6.92 10.79
N ARG A 163 -16.67 -5.78 11.50
CA ARG A 163 -15.84 -4.62 11.20
C ARG A 163 -14.36 -4.97 11.40
N LYS A 164 -13.52 -4.47 10.52
CA LYS A 164 -12.06 -4.64 10.59
C LYS A 164 -11.35 -3.55 9.84
N GLY A 165 -10.10 -3.29 10.22
CA GLY A 165 -9.28 -2.28 9.57
C GLY A 165 -7.83 -2.39 9.98
N GLY A 166 -7.03 -1.46 9.47
CA GLY A 166 -5.63 -1.35 9.85
C GLY A 166 -5.04 -0.04 9.39
N TYR A 167 -3.97 0.36 10.06
CA TYR A 167 -3.21 1.59 9.80
C TYR A 167 -1.73 1.30 9.87
N VAL A 168 -0.94 2.02 9.07
CA VAL A 168 0.52 1.92 9.07
C VAL A 168 1.13 3.31 9.03
N ALA A 169 2.26 3.49 9.69
CA ALA A 169 3.02 4.73 9.68
C ALA A 169 4.48 4.50 10.06
N ASP A 170 5.35 5.46 9.73
CA ASP A 170 6.76 5.42 10.11
C ASP A 170 7.04 6.06 11.47
N ASN A 171 6.07 6.82 11.99
CA ASN A 171 6.10 7.40 13.32
C ASN A 171 4.72 7.33 13.98
N ILE A 172 4.70 7.43 15.31
CA ILE A 172 3.46 7.29 16.10
C ILE A 172 2.49 8.46 15.92
N THR A 173 3.00 9.67 15.65
CA THR A 173 2.17 10.86 15.43
C THR A 173 1.32 10.69 14.18
N ASP A 174 1.93 10.29 13.07
CA ASP A 174 1.23 10.03 11.81
C ASP A 174 0.23 8.87 11.94
N LEU A 175 0.57 7.85 12.75
CA LEU A 175 -0.36 6.74 13.02
C LEU A 175 -1.62 7.25 13.74
N HIS A 176 -1.44 8.07 14.78
CA HIS A 176 -2.54 8.65 15.53
C HIS A 176 -3.38 9.58 14.66
N GLU A 177 -2.76 10.43 13.85
CA GLU A 177 -3.46 11.33 12.93
C GLU A 177 -4.33 10.54 11.93
N GLN A 178 -3.82 9.44 11.38
CA GLN A 178 -4.60 8.56 10.50
C GLN A 178 -5.82 7.96 11.22
N ILE A 179 -5.66 7.51 12.47
CA ILE A 179 -6.76 6.97 13.28
C ILE A 179 -7.79 8.08 13.58
N ASP A 180 -7.32 9.28 13.90
CA ASP A 180 -8.18 10.44 14.24
C ASP A 180 -8.99 10.92 13.04
N ASN A 181 -8.41 10.89 11.84
CA ASN A 181 -9.07 11.26 10.59
C ASN A 181 -10.03 10.17 10.06
N ASP A 182 -10.03 8.96 10.62
CA ASP A 182 -10.98 7.92 10.21
C ASP A 182 -12.39 8.20 10.78
N VAL A 183 -13.24 8.77 9.94
CA VAL A 183 -14.65 9.07 10.28
C VAL A 183 -15.56 7.84 10.31
N THR A 184 -15.05 6.66 9.96
CA THR A 184 -15.83 5.41 9.91
C THR A 184 -15.82 4.63 11.22
N ILE A 185 -15.04 5.10 12.21
CA ILE A 185 -14.94 4.50 13.54
C ILE A 185 -15.25 5.52 14.64
N GLU A 186 -15.86 5.03 15.70
CA GLU A 186 -16.21 5.77 16.90
C GLU A 186 -14.99 6.23 17.71
N GLU A 187 -15.15 7.32 18.46
CA GLU A 187 -14.08 7.94 19.25
C GLU A 187 -13.48 7.00 20.31
N ASP A 188 -14.31 6.14 20.90
CA ASP A 188 -13.84 5.14 21.87
C ASP A 188 -12.87 4.16 21.20
N LEU A 189 -13.25 3.63 20.03
CA LEU A 189 -12.40 2.74 19.23
C LEU A 189 -11.11 3.43 18.80
N LYS A 190 -11.17 4.70 18.38
CA LYS A 190 -9.94 5.47 18.07
C LYS A 190 -8.98 5.52 19.25
N ASN A 191 -9.51 5.80 20.44
CA ASN A 191 -8.66 5.88 21.63
C ASN A 191 -8.09 4.51 22.03
N ASP A 192 -8.85 3.43 21.84
CA ASP A 192 -8.37 2.07 22.12
C ASP A 192 -7.28 1.64 21.13
N LEU A 193 -7.41 2.02 19.87
CA LEU A 193 -6.37 1.80 18.85
C LEU A 193 -5.08 2.58 19.15
N LYS A 194 -5.19 3.84 19.58
CA LYS A 194 -4.04 4.72 19.88
C LYS A 194 -3.35 4.35 21.19
N TYR A 195 -4.14 4.06 22.22
CA TYR A 195 -3.65 4.03 23.59
C TYR A 195 -3.87 2.70 24.31
N GLY A 196 -4.65 1.79 23.74
CA GLY A 196 -5.08 0.58 24.42
C GLY A 196 -6.31 0.85 25.31
N PHE A 197 -6.97 -0.23 25.71
CA PHE A 197 -8.23 -0.22 26.46
C PHE A 197 -8.11 0.47 27.81
N PHE A 198 -7.00 0.25 28.50
CA PHE A 198 -6.65 0.85 29.79
C PHE A 198 -5.60 1.96 29.64
N ARG A 199 -5.43 2.50 28.43
CA ARG A 199 -4.42 3.51 28.08
C ARG A 199 -2.97 3.05 28.30
N GLU A 200 -2.74 1.74 28.25
CA GLU A 200 -1.45 1.09 28.50
C GLU A 200 -0.32 1.45 27.50
N PHE A 201 -0.66 2.00 26.33
CA PHE A 201 0.29 2.42 25.28
C PHE A 201 0.60 3.92 25.32
N GLN A 202 -0.06 4.70 26.18
CA GLN A 202 -0.03 6.17 26.12
C GLN A 202 1.38 6.78 26.16
N ASN A 203 2.32 6.12 26.85
CA ASN A 203 3.68 6.62 27.05
C ASN A 203 4.78 5.70 26.52
N GLN A 204 4.43 4.63 25.80
CA GLN A 204 5.42 3.65 25.31
C GLN A 204 4.94 2.90 24.07
N ASP A 205 5.90 2.60 23.20
CA ASP A 205 5.75 1.65 22.11
C ASP A 205 5.33 0.28 22.64
N TYR A 206 4.32 -0.36 22.03
CA TYR A 206 3.81 -1.67 22.45
C TYR A 206 3.76 -2.66 21.29
N ILE A 207 4.15 -3.92 21.53
CA ILE A 207 4.03 -5.00 20.54
C ILE A 207 3.09 -6.06 21.10
N THR A 208 2.00 -6.35 20.38
CA THR A 208 1.09 -7.43 20.76
C THR A 208 1.75 -8.77 20.45
N LYS A 209 1.89 -9.64 21.46
CA LYS A 209 2.40 -11.01 21.27
C LYS A 209 1.36 -11.96 20.64
N SER A 210 0.08 -11.64 20.80
CA SER A 210 -1.08 -12.27 20.21
C SER A 210 -2.14 -11.18 20.01
N ALA A 211 -3.05 -11.33 19.04
CA ALA A 211 -4.18 -10.41 18.91
C ALA A 211 -4.89 -10.29 20.28
N CYS A 212 -4.91 -9.10 20.87
CA CYS A 212 -5.43 -8.90 22.23
C CYS A 212 -6.92 -9.26 22.22
N TRP A 213 -7.36 -10.17 23.10
CA TRP A 213 -8.77 -10.55 23.21
C TRP A 213 -9.34 -9.90 24.46
N ASP A 214 -10.08 -8.81 24.27
CA ASP A 214 -11.05 -8.37 25.27
C ASP A 214 -12.39 -8.10 24.55
N ASN A 215 -13.47 -8.61 25.16
CA ASN A 215 -14.87 -8.47 24.76
C ASN A 215 -15.09 -8.16 23.27
N ASP A 216 -15.04 -9.17 22.42
CA ASP A 216 -15.46 -9.07 21.02
C ASP A 216 -14.58 -8.20 20.10
N PHE A 217 -13.40 -7.79 20.54
CA PHE A 217 -12.50 -6.97 19.75
C PHE A 217 -11.06 -7.50 19.79
N SER A 218 -10.36 -7.34 18.67
CA SER A 218 -8.95 -7.69 18.56
C SER A 218 -8.12 -6.55 18.01
N ILE A 219 -6.97 -6.30 18.65
CA ILE A 219 -5.92 -5.40 18.16
C ILE A 219 -4.63 -6.18 18.02
N GLN A 220 -3.95 -5.98 16.90
CA GLN A 220 -2.58 -6.40 16.68
C GLN A 220 -1.71 -5.18 16.39
N TRP A 221 -0.77 -4.89 17.29
CA TRP A 221 0.24 -3.85 17.17
C TRP A 221 1.60 -4.48 16.87
N THR A 222 2.20 -4.09 15.75
CA THR A 222 3.52 -4.54 15.31
C THR A 222 4.44 -3.34 15.18
N ILE A 223 5.64 -3.46 15.74
CA ILE A 223 6.70 -2.48 15.61
C ILE A 223 7.90 -3.18 14.97
N ASN A 224 8.25 -2.74 13.77
CA ASN A 224 9.39 -3.29 13.04
C ASN A 224 10.69 -2.62 13.50
N SER A 225 11.74 -3.44 13.59
CA SER A 225 13.11 -3.05 13.99
C SER A 225 13.88 -2.39 12.86
#